data_AF-A0AAJ1ZSH1-F1
#
_entry.id   AF-A0AAJ1ZSH1-F1
#
_cell.length_a   1.000
_cell.length_b   1.000
_cell.length_c   1.000
_cell.angle_alpha   90.00
_cell.angle_beta   90.00
_cell.angle_gamma   90.00
#
_symmetry.space_group_name_H-M   'P 1'
#
loop_
_entity.id
_entity.type
_entity.pdbx_description
1 polymer ?
#
loop_
_entity_poly.entity_id
_entity_poly.type
_entity_poly.pdbx_seq_one_letter_code
_entity_poly.pdbx_strand_id
1 'polypeptide(L)'
;MSERRRYRRKPDQFVVAVPLRLETDGFVFRKWGGEQRCKQGDWIVDNNGEIYTVDAQVFAQTYREVHRGAYRKITPVWAEVAENAGQVSTKEGQTHYEPGDYLVSNNEDGTDSYAIKAERFQSSYELDE
;
A
#
# COMPACT_ATOMS: atom_id res chain seq x y z
N MET A 1 21.33 5.34 -7.77
CA MET A 1 20.30 4.87 -6.82
C MET A 1 19.67 6.11 -6.26
N SER A 2 18.40 6.35 -6.58
CA SER A 2 17.64 7.45 -6.00
C SER A 2 17.59 7.25 -4.47
N GLU A 3 17.81 8.31 -3.71
CA GLU A 3 17.71 8.26 -2.26
C GLU A 3 16.22 8.31 -1.87
N ARG A 4 15.71 7.26 -1.21
CA ARG A 4 14.30 7.26 -0.76
C ARG A 4 14.08 8.39 0.22
N ARG A 5 13.07 9.21 -0.05
CA ARG A 5 12.67 10.30 0.84
C ARG A 5 11.52 9.86 1.72
N ARG A 6 11.46 10.41 2.93
CA ARG A 6 10.39 10.12 3.88
C ARG A 6 9.16 10.99 3.60
N TYR A 7 7.99 10.36 3.60
CA TYR A 7 6.70 10.98 3.35
C TYR A 7 5.69 10.54 4.41
N ARG A 8 4.72 11.40 4.69
CA ARG A 8 3.55 11.05 5.50
C ARG A 8 2.29 11.18 4.67
N ARG A 9 1.28 10.38 5.03
CA ARG A 9 -0.02 10.48 4.39
C ARG A 9 -0.72 11.76 4.85
N LYS A 10 -1.39 12.46 3.94
CA LYS A 10 -2.13 13.68 4.28
C LYS A 10 -3.22 13.37 5.31
N PRO A 11 -3.50 14.29 6.26
CA PRO A 11 -4.28 13.99 7.47
C PRO A 11 -5.77 13.73 7.21
N ASP A 12 -6.29 14.19 6.09
CA ASP A 12 -7.67 14.05 5.61
C ASP A 12 -7.91 12.75 4.83
N GLN A 13 -6.88 11.93 4.63
CA GLN A 13 -6.95 10.69 3.86
C GLN A 13 -7.26 9.50 4.78
N PHE A 14 -8.39 8.85 4.51
CA PHE A 14 -8.82 7.62 5.17
C PHE A 14 -9.04 6.52 4.15
N VAL A 15 -8.98 5.27 4.61
CA VAL A 15 -9.42 4.10 3.85
C VAL A 15 -10.62 3.46 4.53
N VAL A 16 -11.50 2.86 3.75
CA VAL A 16 -12.50 1.93 4.27
C VAL A 16 -11.90 0.54 4.27
N ALA A 17 -11.99 -0.20 5.37
CA ALA A 17 -11.39 -1.53 5.43
C ALA A 17 -12.22 -2.54 6.24
N VAL A 18 -12.21 -3.79 5.76
CA VAL A 18 -12.86 -4.93 6.42
C VAL A 18 -11.87 -6.10 6.44
N PRO A 19 -11.65 -6.75 7.60
CA PRO A 19 -10.77 -7.90 7.68
C PRO A 19 -11.49 -9.16 7.19
N LEU A 20 -10.78 -10.02 6.44
CA LEU A 20 -11.25 -11.32 5.98
C LEU A 20 -11.26 -12.33 7.15
N ARG A 21 -12.22 -12.18 8.06
CA ARG A 21 -12.43 -13.05 9.23
C ARG A 21 -13.45 -14.16 8.97
N LEU A 22 -13.49 -14.66 7.75
CA LEU A 22 -14.25 -15.85 7.39
C LEU A 22 -13.30 -17.06 7.45
N GLU A 23 -13.84 -18.25 7.64
CA GLU A 23 -13.08 -19.50 7.49
C GLU A 23 -12.90 -19.79 5.99
N THR A 24 -11.69 -19.55 5.49
CA THR A 24 -11.36 -19.67 4.07
C THR A 24 -9.84 -19.68 3.86
N ASP A 25 -9.35 -20.33 2.81
CA ASP A 25 -7.97 -20.18 2.36
C ASP A 25 -7.67 -18.79 1.77
N GLY A 26 -8.71 -17.98 1.60
CA GLY A 26 -8.65 -16.66 0.99
C GLY A 26 -9.11 -16.66 -0.47
N PHE A 27 -8.65 -15.68 -1.23
CA PHE A 27 -8.93 -15.58 -2.66
C PHE A 27 -7.74 -14.98 -3.43
N VAL A 28 -7.70 -15.30 -4.72
CA VAL A 28 -6.71 -14.82 -5.67
C VAL A 28 -7.39 -13.94 -6.71
N PHE A 29 -6.73 -12.85 -7.10
CA PHE A 29 -7.23 -11.91 -8.11
C PHE A 29 -6.06 -11.32 -8.92
N ARG A 30 -6.37 -10.63 -10.02
CA ARG A 30 -5.36 -9.93 -10.84
C ARG A 30 -5.50 -8.44 -10.71
N LYS A 31 -4.39 -7.75 -10.44
CA LYS A 31 -4.33 -6.29 -10.34
C LYS A 31 -2.89 -5.82 -10.57
N TRP A 32 -2.74 -4.61 -11.11
CA TRP A 32 -1.44 -3.97 -11.35
C TRP A 32 -0.43 -4.85 -12.12
N GLY A 33 -0.91 -5.56 -13.13
CA GLY A 33 -0.09 -6.43 -13.99
C GLY A 33 0.26 -7.80 -13.39
N GLY A 34 -0.04 -8.05 -12.12
CA GLY A 34 0.32 -9.28 -11.42
C GLY A 34 -0.86 -10.02 -10.79
N GLU A 35 -0.56 -11.22 -10.30
CA GLU A 35 -1.44 -11.95 -9.38
C GLU A 35 -1.30 -11.35 -7.97
N GLN A 36 -2.42 -11.34 -7.25
CA GLN A 36 -2.56 -10.88 -5.89
C GLN A 36 -3.34 -11.91 -5.09
N ARG A 37 -3.01 -12.07 -3.81
CA ARG A 37 -3.67 -12.98 -2.89
C ARG A 37 -4.05 -12.27 -1.59
N CYS A 38 -5.29 -12.52 -1.16
CA CYS A 38 -5.79 -12.17 0.16
C CYS A 38 -5.96 -13.44 0.95
N LYS A 39 -5.17 -13.67 2.01
CA LYS A 39 -5.35 -14.84 2.89
C LYS A 39 -6.27 -14.49 4.06
N GLN A 40 -6.74 -15.51 4.78
CA GLN A 40 -7.49 -15.33 6.02
C GLN A 40 -6.78 -14.35 6.95
N GLY A 41 -7.54 -13.40 7.51
CA GLY A 41 -7.04 -12.37 8.42
C GLY A 41 -6.51 -11.11 7.73
N ASP A 42 -6.18 -11.16 6.44
CA ASP A 42 -5.80 -9.97 5.67
C ASP A 42 -7.00 -9.02 5.53
N TRP A 43 -6.73 -7.78 5.11
CA TRP A 43 -7.73 -6.72 5.00
C TRP A 43 -8.06 -6.45 3.55
N ILE A 44 -9.36 -6.31 3.26
CA ILE A 44 -9.85 -5.71 2.03
C ILE A 44 -9.95 -4.20 2.29
N VAL A 45 -9.27 -3.41 1.46
CA VAL A 45 -9.11 -1.97 1.63
C VAL A 45 -9.66 -1.26 0.40
N ASP A 46 -10.59 -0.34 0.62
CA ASP A 46 -11.04 0.64 -0.36
C ASP A 46 -10.38 1.99 -0.02
N ASN A 47 -9.51 2.44 -0.92
CA ASN A 47 -8.88 3.75 -0.87
C ASN A 47 -9.45 4.63 -1.97
N ASN A 48 -10.62 5.22 -1.73
CA ASN A 48 -11.32 6.12 -2.65
C ASN A 48 -11.54 5.50 -4.05
N GLY A 49 -12.11 4.28 -4.08
CA GLY A 49 -12.40 3.52 -5.28
C GLY A 49 -11.28 2.58 -5.73
N GLU A 50 -10.05 2.77 -5.24
CA GLU A 50 -8.95 1.84 -5.49
C GLU A 50 -8.98 0.72 -4.44
N ILE A 51 -9.55 -0.42 -4.82
CA ILE A 51 -9.70 -1.59 -3.94
C ILE A 51 -8.52 -2.54 -4.09
N TYR A 52 -7.91 -2.91 -2.96
CA TYR A 52 -6.79 -3.85 -2.86
C TYR A 52 -6.81 -4.55 -1.50
N THR A 53 -5.79 -5.38 -1.25
CA THR A 53 -5.66 -6.11 0.00
C THR A 53 -4.36 -5.78 0.70
N VAL A 54 -4.35 -5.88 2.03
CA VAL A 54 -3.19 -5.60 2.86
C VAL A 54 -3.01 -6.73 3.87
N ASP A 55 -1.80 -7.24 3.98
CA ASP A 55 -1.42 -8.22 5.00
C ASP A 55 -1.87 -7.81 6.40
N ALA A 56 -2.38 -8.77 7.16
CA ALA A 56 -2.92 -8.56 8.50
C ALA A 56 -1.95 -7.82 9.45
N GLN A 57 -0.67 -8.18 9.44
CA GLN A 57 0.33 -7.59 10.33
C GLN A 57 0.71 -6.18 9.88
N VAL A 58 0.89 -5.97 8.58
CA VAL A 58 1.16 -4.64 8.00
C VAL A 58 0.02 -3.69 8.32
N PHE A 59 -1.23 -4.13 8.15
CA PHE A 59 -2.39 -3.30 8.46
C PHE A 59 -2.42 -2.91 9.95
N ALA A 60 -2.22 -3.87 10.84
CA ALA A 60 -2.18 -3.62 12.29
C ALA A 60 -1.04 -2.68 12.72
N GLN A 61 0.10 -2.73 12.05
CA GLN A 61 1.25 -1.87 12.36
C GLN A 61 1.07 -0.44 11.81
N THR A 62 0.48 -0.31 10.62
CA THR A 62 0.50 0.96 9.88
C THR A 62 -0.82 1.73 9.92
N TYR A 63 -1.94 1.10 10.26
CA TYR A 63 -3.26 1.75 10.31
C TYR A 63 -3.83 1.83 11.74
N ARG A 64 -4.63 2.88 11.98
CA ARG A 64 -5.45 3.03 13.19
C ARG A 64 -6.88 3.32 12.81
N GLU A 65 -7.81 2.67 13.50
CA GLU A 65 -9.24 2.94 13.37
C GLU A 65 -9.57 4.34 13.87
N VAL A 66 -10.37 5.07 13.11
CA VAL A 66 -10.84 6.42 13.43
C VAL A 66 -12.31 6.35 13.83
N HIS A 67 -13.09 5.59 13.07
CA HIS A 67 -14.42 5.12 13.42
C HIS A 67 -14.65 3.78 12.73
N ARG A 68 -15.75 3.09 13.06
CA ARG A 68 -16.03 1.76 12.52
C ARG A 68 -15.92 1.73 11.00
N GLY A 69 -14.98 0.93 10.51
CA GLY A 69 -14.74 0.73 9.08
C GLY A 69 -13.86 1.79 8.42
N ALA A 70 -13.45 2.87 9.10
CA ALA A 70 -12.56 3.89 8.55
C ALA A 70 -11.23 3.96 9.31
N TYR A 71 -10.14 3.91 8.55
CA TYR A 71 -8.80 3.77 9.09
C TYR A 71 -7.86 4.82 8.48
N ARG A 72 -6.93 5.32 9.28
CA ARG A 72 -5.88 6.23 8.85
C ARG A 72 -4.53 5.55 8.94
N LYS A 73 -3.70 5.71 7.91
CA LYS A 73 -2.29 5.30 7.98
C LYS A 73 -1.55 6.26 8.92
N ILE A 74 -0.91 5.73 9.94
CA ILE A 74 -0.26 6.49 11.02
C ILE A 74 1.25 6.47 10.97
N THR A 75 1.83 5.61 10.11
CA THR A 75 3.28 5.53 9.92
C THR A 75 3.69 6.32 8.67
N PRO A 76 4.93 6.86 8.65
CA PRO A 76 5.51 7.37 7.42
C PRO A 76 5.74 6.23 6.41
N VAL A 77 6.10 6.63 5.19
CA VAL A 77 6.61 5.76 4.13
C VAL A 77 7.87 6.36 3.53
N TRP A 78 8.69 5.52 2.93
CA TRP A 78 9.89 5.93 2.20
C TRP A 78 9.66 5.70 0.72
N ALA A 79 9.84 6.72 -0.11
CA ALA A 79 9.50 6.63 -1.51
C ALA A 79 10.58 7.21 -2.42
N GLU A 80 10.72 6.59 -3.58
CA GLU A 80 11.57 7.03 -4.69
C GLU A 80 10.80 6.95 -6.00
N VAL A 81 11.23 7.73 -6.99
CA VAL A 81 10.69 7.66 -8.35
C VAL A 81 11.42 6.55 -9.12
N ALA A 82 10.66 5.66 -9.74
CA ALA A 82 11.21 4.61 -10.58
C ALA A 82 11.84 5.23 -11.84
N GLU A 83 13.11 4.92 -12.09
CA GLU A 83 13.82 5.37 -13.30
C GLU A 83 13.57 4.45 -14.49
N ASN A 84 13.21 3.19 -14.24
CA ASN A 84 13.03 2.14 -15.24
C ASN A 84 11.74 1.37 -14.95
N ALA A 85 11.15 0.76 -15.98
CA ALA A 85 10.04 -0.17 -15.82
C ALA A 85 10.48 -1.42 -15.05
N GLY A 86 9.56 -2.02 -14.29
CA GLY A 86 9.86 -3.22 -13.52
C GLY A 86 8.68 -3.76 -12.73
N GLN A 87 8.99 -4.61 -11.76
CA GLN A 87 8.02 -5.19 -10.84
C GLN A 87 8.59 -5.27 -9.43
N VAL A 88 7.74 -5.08 -8.43
CA VAL A 88 8.07 -5.22 -7.01
C VAL A 88 7.24 -6.33 -6.39
N SER A 89 7.87 -7.18 -5.57
CA SER A 89 7.16 -8.19 -4.80
C SER A 89 6.60 -7.54 -3.53
N THR A 90 5.31 -7.76 -3.28
CA THR A 90 4.60 -7.35 -2.06
C THR A 90 4.29 -8.58 -1.21
N LYS A 91 3.67 -8.41 -0.05
CA LYS A 91 3.21 -9.55 0.76
C LYS A 91 2.00 -10.27 0.16
N GLU A 92 1.27 -9.58 -0.71
CA GLU A 92 0.07 -10.05 -1.38
C GLU A 92 0.37 -10.64 -2.77
N GLY A 93 1.46 -10.22 -3.42
CA GLY A 93 1.81 -10.67 -4.76
C GLY A 93 2.86 -9.79 -5.42
N GLN A 94 2.55 -9.28 -6.62
CA GLN A 94 3.47 -8.44 -7.39
C GLN A 94 2.79 -7.21 -7.99
N THR A 95 3.46 -6.08 -7.96
CA THR A 95 3.00 -4.83 -8.58
C THR A 95 3.96 -4.40 -9.67
N HIS A 96 3.47 -4.27 -10.91
CA HIS A 96 4.25 -3.74 -12.01
C HIS A 96 4.25 -2.22 -11.97
N TYR A 97 5.34 -1.61 -12.46
CA TYR A 97 5.50 -0.16 -12.50
C TYR A 97 6.29 0.29 -13.72
N GLU A 98 6.06 1.53 -14.11
CA GLU A 98 6.72 2.20 -15.23
C GLU A 98 7.66 3.31 -14.73
N PRO A 99 8.57 3.81 -15.57
CA PRO A 99 9.35 5.00 -15.24
C PRO A 99 8.43 6.17 -14.86
N GLY A 100 8.76 6.86 -13.77
CA GLY A 100 7.96 7.95 -13.22
C GLY A 100 6.96 7.53 -12.13
N ASP A 101 6.62 6.24 -12.02
CA ASP A 101 5.85 5.74 -10.87
C ASP A 101 6.68 5.82 -9.58
N TYR A 102 6.01 5.77 -8.43
CA TYR A 102 6.70 5.73 -7.14
C TYR A 102 6.84 4.29 -6.65
N LEU A 103 8.06 3.95 -6.23
CA LEU A 103 8.33 2.80 -5.37
C LEU A 103 8.26 3.26 -3.92
N VAL A 104 7.36 2.64 -3.15
CA VAL A 104 7.05 3.05 -1.78
C VAL A 104 7.27 1.88 -0.85
N SER A 105 8.01 2.12 0.23
CA SER A 105 8.32 1.15 1.27
C SER A 105 7.69 1.61 2.59
N ASN A 106 7.07 0.68 3.33
CA ASN A 106 6.62 0.98 4.69
C ASN A 106 7.80 1.10 5.66
N ASN A 107 8.96 0.51 5.33
CA ASN A 107 10.18 0.54 6.14
C ASN A 107 11.30 1.35 5.47
N GLU A 108 12.13 2.00 6.29
CA GLU A 108 13.26 2.83 5.84
C GLU A 108 14.32 2.05 5.05
N ASP A 109 14.52 0.78 5.39
CA ASP A 109 15.46 -0.11 4.73
C ASP A 109 15.01 -0.56 3.32
N GLY A 110 13.85 -0.10 2.86
CA GLY A 110 13.29 -0.43 1.55
C GLY A 110 12.49 -1.74 1.52
N THR A 111 12.25 -2.37 2.67
CA THR A 111 11.40 -3.56 2.77
C THR A 111 9.91 -3.19 2.85
N ASP A 112 9.05 -4.19 2.60
CA ASP A 112 7.58 -4.03 2.57
C ASP A 112 7.15 -2.96 1.56
N SER A 113 7.53 -3.22 0.31
CA SER A 113 7.43 -2.28 -0.80
C SER A 113 6.26 -2.58 -1.74
N TYR A 114 5.71 -1.53 -2.32
CA TYR A 114 4.69 -1.56 -3.37
C TYR A 114 4.94 -0.40 -4.35
N ALA A 115 4.32 -0.48 -5.53
CA ALA A 115 4.38 0.60 -6.50
C ALA A 115 3.04 1.32 -6.62
N ILE A 116 3.09 2.61 -6.95
CA ILE A 116 1.91 3.47 -7.07
C ILE A 116 2.16 4.55 -8.13
N LYS A 117 1.12 4.87 -8.91
CA LYS A 117 1.17 5.94 -9.91
C LYS A 117 1.52 7.29 -9.28
N ALA A 118 2.30 8.10 -9.99
CA ALA A 118 2.78 9.40 -9.51
C ALA A 118 1.65 10.33 -9.08
N GLU A 119 0.60 10.45 -9.87
CA GLU A 119 -0.54 11.32 -9.60
C GLU A 119 -1.25 10.88 -8.30
N ARG A 120 -1.37 9.57 -8.09
CA ARG A 120 -1.98 9.00 -6.89
C ARG A 120 -1.10 9.19 -5.65
N PHE A 121 0.22 9.03 -5.80
CA PHE A 121 1.16 9.29 -4.71
C PHE A 121 1.11 10.75 -4.27
N GLN A 122 1.25 11.69 -5.20
CA GLN A 122 1.30 13.13 -4.93
C GLN A 122 -0.02 13.69 -4.37
N SER A 123 -1.16 13.09 -4.76
CA SER A 123 -2.45 13.43 -4.16
C SER A 123 -2.56 12.94 -2.72
N SER A 124 -1.96 11.79 -2.38
CA SER A 124 -2.14 11.11 -1.08
C SER A 124 -1.08 11.42 -0.02
N TYR A 125 0.13 11.78 -0.44
CA TYR A 125 1.30 11.94 0.41
C TYR A 125 1.90 13.35 0.32
N GLU A 126 2.58 13.75 1.38
CA GLU A 126 3.42 14.94 1.45
C GLU A 126 4.74 14.61 2.14
N LEU A 127 5.78 15.40 1.87
CA LEU A 127 7.08 15.20 2.51
C LEU A 127 6.95 15.30 4.03
N ASP A 128 7.61 14.38 4.73
CA ASP A 128 7.67 14.34 6.19
C ASP A 128 8.98 15.00 6.62
N GLU A 129 8.96 16.33 6.73
CA GLU A 129 10.07 17.16 7.21
C GLU A 129 10.18 17.17 8.74
#